data_AF-A0A2E5HV46-F1
#
_entry.id   AF-A0A2E5HV46-F1
#
_cell.length_a   1.000
_cell.length_b   1.000
_cell.length_c   1.000
_cell.angle_alpha   90.00
_cell.angle_beta   90.00
_cell.angle_gamma   90.00
#
_symmetry.space_group_name_H-M   'P 1'
#
loop_
_entity.id
_entity.type
_entity.pdbx_description
1 polymer ?
#
loop_
_entity_poly.entity_id
_entity_poly.type
_entity_poly.pdbx_seq_one_letter_code
_entity_poly.pdbx_strand_id
1 'polypeptide(L)' 'MYDAVAFEKLNVPAAVICTEPFISSGKAMLEIVNLPEYPMAIVPHPIGSLSKSELREMAMKIAPEIIQILTD' A
#
# COMPACT_ATOMS: atom_id res chain seq x y z
N MET A 1 2.34 5.84 3.98
CA MET A 1 1.01 6.43 4.28
C MET A 1 1.03 7.93 4.06
N TYR A 2 1.78 8.71 4.83
CA TYR A 2 1.84 10.18 4.71
C TYR A 2 2.13 10.68 3.30
N ASP A 3 3.13 10.11 2.63
CA ASP A 3 3.54 10.55 1.29
C ASP A 3 2.45 10.32 0.24
N ALA A 4 1.67 9.23 0.35
CA ALA A 4 0.54 9.01 -0.54
C ALA A 4 -0.48 10.16 -0.41
N VAL A 5 -0.78 10.58 0.82
CA VAL A 5 -1.65 11.73 1.07
C VAL A 5 -1.07 13.04 0.55
N ALA A 6 0.25 13.21 0.64
CA ALA A 6 0.93 14.38 0.08
C ALA A 6 0.82 14.41 -1.45
N PHE A 7 0.96 13.27 -2.13
CA PHE A 7 0.79 13.16 -3.58
C PHE A 7 -0.65 13.40 -4.03
N GLU A 8 -1.64 12.83 -3.34
CA GLU A 8 -3.05 13.04 -3.65
C GLU A 8 -3.45 14.53 -3.56
N LYS A 9 -2.95 15.25 -2.55
CA LYS A 9 -3.14 16.71 -2.44
C LYS A 9 -2.55 17.51 -3.59
N LEU A 10 -1.61 16.93 -4.34
CA LEU A 10 -1.01 17.50 -5.54
C LEU A 10 -1.64 16.97 -6.84
N ASN A 11 -2.73 16.20 -6.75
CA ASN A 11 -3.37 15.50 -7.88
C ASN A 11 -2.43 14.51 -8.57
N VAL A 12 -1.56 13.86 -7.80
CA VAL A 12 -0.69 12.77 -8.28
C VAL A 12 -1.18 11.47 -7.63
N PRO A 13 -1.70 10.51 -8.42
CA PRO A 13 -2.17 9.24 -7.87
C PRO A 13 -1.08 8.48 -7.10
N ALA A 14 -1.41 7.94 -5.93
CA ALA A 14 -0.46 7.20 -5.10
C ALA A 14 -1.03 5.93 -4.48
N ALA A 15 -0.34 4.79 -4.65
CA ALA A 15 -0.71 3.54 -4.00
C ALA A 15 0.06 3.32 -2.70
N VAL A 16 -0.66 2.99 -1.64
CA VAL A 16 -0.07 2.50 -0.40
C VAL A 16 0.09 0.98 -0.49
N ILE A 17 1.27 0.47 -0.14
CA ILE A 17 1.52 -0.97 0.06
C ILE A 17 1.84 -1.20 1.54
N CYS A 18 1.19 -2.16 2.17
CA CYS A 18 1.33 -2.45 3.60
C CYS A 18 1.50 -3.95 3.84
N THR A 19 2.38 -4.34 4.76
CA THR A 19 2.45 -5.73 5.21
C THR A 19 1.44 -5.98 6.32
N GLU A 20 0.84 -7.18 6.34
CA GLU A 20 -0.23 -7.55 7.27
C GLU A 20 -0.03 -7.12 8.74
N PRO A 21 1.16 -7.27 9.37
CA PRO A 21 1.35 -6.86 10.77
C PRO A 21 1.21 -5.35 11.01
N PHE A 22 1.33 -4.53 9.98
CA PHE A 22 1.31 -3.07 10.07
C PHE A 22 -0.05 -2.46 9.71
N ILE A 23 -1.08 -3.26 9.42
CA ILE A 23 -2.42 -2.74 9.07
C ILE A 23 -2.94 -1.77 10.14
N SER A 24 -2.82 -2.10 11.42
CA SER A 24 -3.28 -1.25 12.52
C SER A 24 -2.57 0.10 12.55
N SER A 25 -1.24 0.10 12.40
CA SER A 25 -0.43 1.33 12.35
C SER A 25 -0.71 2.15 11.09
N GLY A 26 -0.91 1.48 9.95
CA GLY A 26 -1.30 2.10 8.69
C GLY A 26 -2.64 2.83 8.80
N LYS A 27 -3.66 2.17 9.37
CA LYS A 27 -4.97 2.77 9.64
C LYS A 27 -4.89 3.98 10.57
N ALA A 28 -4.17 3.86 11.68
CA ALA A 28 -3.96 4.99 12.60
C ALA A 28 -3.29 6.18 11.91
N MET A 29 -2.32 5.93 11.01
CA MET A 29 -1.67 6.99 10.26
C MET A 29 -2.62 7.66 9.25
N LEU A 30 -3.48 6.88 8.60
CA LEU A 30 -4.51 7.37 7.68
C LEU A 30 -5.58 8.22 8.38
N GLU A 31 -5.97 7.86 9.60
CA GLU A 31 -6.83 8.68 10.46
C GLU A 31 -6.19 10.04 10.77
N ILE A 32 -4.92 10.05 11.20
CA ILE A 32 -4.18 11.29 11.54
C ILE A 32 -4.13 12.30 10.38
N VAL A 33 -4.03 11.80 9.15
CA VAL A 33 -3.95 12.62 7.94
C VAL A 33 -5.33 12.91 7.31
N ASN A 34 -6.42 12.55 7.99
CA ASN A 34 -7.81 12.72 7.56
C ASN A 34 -8.18 11.99 6.26
N LEU A 35 -7.62 10.80 6.02
CA LEU A 35 -7.99 9.90 4.92
C LEU A 35 -8.19 8.45 5.40
N PRO A 36 -9.13 8.19 6.33
CA PRO A 36 -9.29 6.87 6.97
C PRO A 36 -9.66 5.74 6.01
N GLU A 37 -10.36 6.08 4.92
CA GLU A 37 -10.83 5.12 3.90
C GLU A 37 -9.85 4.96 2.73
N TYR A 38 -8.66 5.56 2.80
CA TYR A 38 -7.68 5.44 1.72
C TYR A 38 -7.23 3.98 1.55
N PRO A 39 -7.28 3.43 0.33
CA PRO A 39 -6.99 2.02 0.13
C PRO A 39 -5.51 1.69 0.39
N MET A 40 -5.27 0.49 0.90
CA MET A 40 -3.93 -0.06 1.12
C MET A 40 -3.85 -1.44 0.47
N ALA A 41 -2.92 -1.63 -0.46
CA ALA A 41 -2.59 -2.92 -1.01
C ALA A 41 -1.87 -3.76 0.05
N ILE A 42 -2.52 -4.84 0.51
CA ILE A 42 -1.99 -5.66 1.61
C ILE A 42 -1.19 -6.85 1.08
N VAL A 43 0.03 -7.00 1.59
CA VAL A 43 0.92 -8.12 1.28
C VAL A 43 1.28 -8.93 2.53
N PRO A 44 1.49 -10.25 2.43
CA PRO A 44 1.79 -11.08 3.60
C PRO A 44 3.21 -10.81 4.13
N HIS A 45 3.40 -11.05 5.42
CA HIS A 45 4.71 -11.02 6.07
C HIS A 45 5.31 -12.44 6.15
N PRO A 46 6.66 -12.61 6.07
CA PRO A 46 7.69 -11.60 5.81
C PRO A 46 8.01 -11.42 4.32
N ILE A 47 8.33 -10.19 3.92
CA ILE A 47 8.87 -9.91 2.57
C ILE A 47 10.40 -10.09 2.55
N GLY A 48 11.09 -9.72 3.64
CA GLY A 48 12.56 -9.69 3.70
C GLY A 48 13.25 -11.05 3.61
N SER A 49 12.51 -12.14 3.87
CA SER A 49 13.05 -13.51 3.79
C SER A 49 12.79 -14.19 2.44
N LEU A 50 12.04 -13.55 1.55
CA LEU A 50 11.70 -14.12 0.25
C LEU A 50 12.90 -14.11 -0.68
N SER A 51 13.04 -15.17 -1.47
CA SER A 51 13.90 -15.16 -2.65
C SER A 51 13.40 -14.14 -3.69
N LYS A 52 14.25 -13.81 -4.65
CA LYS A 52 13.87 -12.91 -5.76
C LYS A 52 12.68 -13.43 -6.56
N SER A 53 12.57 -14.75 -6.77
CA SER A 53 11.45 -15.36 -7.49
C SER A 53 10.15 -15.26 -6.69
N GLU A 54 10.18 -15.58 -5.40
CA GLU A 54 8.99 -15.47 -4.54
C GLU A 54 8.52 -14.02 -4.40
N LEU A 55 9.46 -13.08 -4.27
CA LEU A 55 9.15 -11.65 -4.26
C LEU A 55 8.51 -11.19 -5.57
N ARG A 56 9.01 -11.69 -6.72
CA ARG A 56 8.44 -11.39 -8.03
C ARG A 56 7.04 -11.95 -8.17
N GLU A 57 6.80 -13.19 -7.73
CA GLU A 57 5.46 -13.77 -7.75
C GLU A 57 4.47 -12.98 -6.89
N MET A 58 4.89 -12.56 -5.70
CA MET A 58 4.09 -11.72 -4.83
C MET A 58 3.77 -10.37 -5.47
N ALA A 59 4.79 -9.72 -6.07
CA ALA A 59 4.61 -8.45 -6.78
C ALA A 59 3.61 -8.59 -7.93
N MET A 60 3.68 -9.67 -8.71
CA MET A 60 2.73 -9.93 -9.80
C MET A 60 1.31 -10.17 -9.30
N LYS A 61 1.14 -10.80 -8.13
CA LYS A 61 -0.18 -11.05 -7.52
C LYS A 61 -0.84 -9.77 -7.03
N ILE A 62 -0.08 -8.84 -6.43
CA ILE A 62 -0.63 -7.59 -5.87
C ILE A 62 -0.75 -6.46 -6.90
N ALA A 63 -0.02 -6.54 -8.02
CA ALA A 63 -0.01 -5.51 -9.05
C ALA A 63 -1.41 -5.06 -9.56
N PRO A 64 -2.39 -5.96 -9.80
CA PRO A 64 -3.72 -5.53 -10.23
C PRO A 64 -4.44 -4.61 -9.22
N GLU A 65 -4.30 -4.87 -7.92
CA GLU A 65 -4.88 -4.04 -6.85
C GLU A 65 -4.19 -2.66 -6.80
N ILE A 66 -2.86 -2.64 -6.94
CA ILE A 66 -2.10 -1.39 -7.01
C ILE A 66 -2.53 -0.54 -8.22
N ILE A 67 -2.72 -1.18 -9.39
CA ILE A 67 -3.18 -0.49 -10.59
C ILE A 67 -4.54 0.12 -10.35
N GLN A 68 -5.47 -0.64 -9.76
CA GLN A 68 -6.81 -0.13 -9.44
C GLN A 68 -6.75 1.13 -8.55
N ILE A 69 -5.95 1.10 -7.48
CA ILE A 69 -5.75 2.27 -6.60
C ILE A 69 -5.24 3.49 -7.36
N LEU A 70 -4.40 3.29 -8.40
CA LEU A 70 -3.79 4.39 -9.16
C LEU A 70 -4.66 4.93 -10.30
N THR A 71 -5.73 4.23 -10.67
CA THR A 71 -6.55 4.57 -11.84
C THR A 71 -8.01 4.84 -11.54
N ASP A 72 -8.48 4.57 -10.32
CA ASP A 72 -9.80 4.96 -9.82
C ASP A 72 -9.85 6.47 -9.52
#